data_AF-A0A9D6Y964-F1
#
_entry.id   AF-A0A9D6Y964-F1
#
_cell.length_a   1.000
_cell.length_b   1.000
_cell.length_c   1.000
_cell.angle_alpha   90.00
_cell.angle_beta   90.00
_cell.angle_gamma   90.00
#
_symmetry.space_group_name_H-M   'P 1'
#
loop_
_entity.id
_entity.type
_entity.pdbx_description
1 polymer ?
#
loop_
_entity_poly.entity_id
_entity_poly.type
_entity_poly.pdbx_seq_one_letter_code
_entity_poly.pdbx_strand_id
1 'polypeptide(L)'
;MKHLRLAFVVLASALGLARAQEEEKRGAPPTEIPDFSNLDEYVYEPKSTVTLGFRRISGAKTSFSGQGKIGSSNNPGAVTGANLDRAYHDGTVRPDARTAARLDNSGNPIIDAESGGSVFDPIAPDGKTNTWSYQDARQVAENGFLAFHTYSADVIDTAVRQTDAAGSLGMDLAVLRDMGKLLGPRVTWQLSAGMSVNDISATMADSVRARLTTLSDFYSLFGQTPPAAPYGSPSTTVGNLLDAGGNPVIGEDGAIRTVTTDASVLLGNEPAGRTTSETTDSTSVSNRWKVKGAYFTFHAGPTVWLSISSRLRASVSIGAALVYSGTSYAVTQTFQPETGAEISDTSTSAAYKLLPGYYADATVQFDLTERTGFYAGAVFQSAGSYTQNLDSASAQYSTKIDLSKQNGLRAGLSIRF
;
A
#
# COMPACT_ATOMS: atom_id res chain seq x y z
N MET A 1 -5.24 10.09 11.72
CA MET A 1 -4.09 10.46 12.58
C MET A 1 -4.25 11.80 13.32
N LYS A 2 -4.68 12.91 12.69
CA LYS A 2 -4.83 14.22 13.38
C LYS A 2 -5.91 14.23 14.49
N HIS A 3 -7.08 13.65 14.23
CA HIS A 3 -8.18 13.65 15.22
C HIS A 3 -7.95 12.73 16.43
N LEU A 4 -7.14 11.67 16.28
CA LEU A 4 -6.85 10.71 17.35
C LEU A 4 -5.83 11.24 18.38
N ARG A 5 -4.87 12.07 17.94
CA ARG A 5 -3.94 12.75 18.85
C ARG A 5 -4.66 13.80 19.69
N LEU A 6 -5.70 14.44 19.14
CA LEU A 6 -6.54 15.39 19.85
C LEU A 6 -7.38 14.70 20.93
N ALA A 7 -7.93 13.52 20.64
CA ALA A 7 -8.74 12.75 21.59
C ALA A 7 -7.97 12.37 22.87
N PHE A 8 -6.66 12.07 22.76
CA PHE A 8 -5.83 11.74 23.92
C PHE A 8 -5.51 12.95 24.80
N VAL A 9 -5.30 14.13 24.18
CA VAL A 9 -5.16 15.39 24.92
C VAL A 9 -6.46 15.75 25.63
N VAL A 10 -7.61 15.55 24.98
CA VAL A 10 -8.94 15.78 25.58
C VAL A 10 -9.22 14.82 26.74
N LEU A 11 -8.84 13.53 26.64
CA LEU A 11 -9.03 12.56 27.73
C LEU A 11 -8.12 12.85 28.93
N ALA A 12 -6.86 13.26 28.68
CA ALA A 12 -5.94 13.70 29.73
C ALA A 12 -6.42 15.01 30.41
N SER A 13 -7.08 15.90 29.66
CA SER A 13 -7.69 17.13 30.18
C SER A 13 -8.96 16.87 31.00
N ALA A 14 -9.78 15.91 30.57
CA ALA A 14 -11.03 15.55 31.24
C ALA A 14 -10.81 14.91 32.62
N LEU A 15 -9.70 14.19 32.82
CA LEU A 15 -9.31 13.66 34.13
C LEU A 15 -8.92 14.79 35.13
N GLY A 16 -8.43 15.94 34.64
CA GLY A 16 -8.18 17.12 35.46
C GLY A 16 -9.48 17.83 35.89
N LEU A 17 -10.47 17.93 35.00
CA LEU A 17 -11.74 18.61 35.27
C LEU A 17 -12.71 17.77 36.12
N ALA A 18 -12.73 16.45 35.96
CA ALA A 18 -13.57 15.57 36.79
C ALA A 18 -13.11 15.52 38.26
N ARG A 19 -11.84 15.82 38.54
CA ARG A 19 -11.28 15.90 39.90
C ARG A 19 -11.45 17.28 40.56
N ALA A 20 -11.47 18.36 39.77
CA ALA A 20 -11.74 19.70 40.29
C ALA A 20 -13.17 19.82 40.89
N GLN A 21 -14.15 19.11 40.33
CA GLN A 21 -15.52 19.07 40.90
C GLN A 21 -15.66 18.19 42.16
N GLU A 22 -14.69 17.30 42.43
CA GLU A 22 -14.70 16.44 43.62
C GLU A 22 -14.09 17.16 44.84
N GLU A 23 -13.17 18.11 44.63
CA GLU A 23 -12.63 18.99 45.68
C GLU A 23 -13.66 20.03 46.16
N GLU A 24 -14.51 20.57 45.28
CA GLU A 24 -15.51 21.58 45.65
C GLU A 24 -16.66 21.04 46.53
N LYS A 25 -16.84 19.71 46.60
CA LYS A 25 -17.89 19.07 47.41
C LYS A 25 -17.45 18.62 48.81
N ARG A 26 -16.16 18.72 49.16
CA ARG A 26 -15.67 18.43 50.52
C ARG A 26 -15.47 19.72 51.32
N GLY A 27 -16.59 20.16 51.90
CA GLY A 27 -16.74 20.87 53.18
C GLY A 27 -15.63 21.83 53.63
N ALA A 28 -16.02 23.09 53.81
CA ALA A 28 -15.31 24.12 54.57
C ALA A 28 -14.71 23.57 55.89
N PRO A 29 -13.54 24.08 56.34
CA PRO A 29 -12.91 23.60 57.55
C PRO A 29 -13.74 24.00 58.79
N PRO A 30 -13.93 23.11 59.78
CA PRO A 30 -14.47 23.52 61.07
C PRO A 30 -13.48 24.47 61.77
N THR A 31 -13.98 25.61 62.21
CA THR A 31 -13.25 26.65 62.93
C THR A 31 -13.07 26.27 64.39
N GLU A 32 -12.10 25.40 64.71
CA GLU A 32 -11.52 25.30 66.05
C GLU A 32 -10.00 25.09 65.91
N ILE A 33 -9.23 25.88 66.67
CA ILE A 33 -7.75 25.88 66.65
C ILE A 33 -7.27 24.51 67.15
N PRO A 34 -6.55 23.70 66.36
CA PRO A 34 -6.07 22.40 66.82
C PRO A 34 -4.85 22.57 67.72
N ASP A 35 -4.79 21.77 68.77
CA ASP A 35 -3.60 21.49 69.58
C ASP A 35 -2.47 20.95 68.67
N PHE A 36 -1.31 21.62 68.69
CA PHE A 36 -0.17 21.33 67.82
C PHE A 36 0.77 20.22 68.34
N SER A 37 0.36 19.46 69.37
CA SER A 37 1.18 18.40 69.97
C SER A 37 1.28 17.10 69.14
N ASN A 38 0.43 16.92 68.11
CA ASN A 38 0.42 15.74 67.20
C ASN A 38 0.63 16.11 65.72
N LEU A 39 1.56 17.04 65.42
CA LEU A 39 1.84 17.50 64.04
C LEU A 39 2.43 16.43 63.10
N ASP A 40 2.82 15.24 63.61
CA ASP A 40 3.24 14.13 62.76
C ASP A 40 2.06 13.45 62.01
N GLU A 41 0.80 13.71 62.41
CA GLU A 41 -0.37 12.99 61.84
C GLU A 41 -0.99 13.68 60.60
N TYR A 42 -0.60 14.91 60.28
CA TYR A 42 -1.15 15.68 59.15
C TYR A 42 -0.15 15.98 58.02
N VAL A 43 0.90 15.16 57.87
CA VAL A 43 1.70 15.17 56.64
C VAL A 43 0.93 14.41 55.57
N TYR A 44 0.25 15.14 54.68
CA TYR A 44 -0.37 14.56 53.49
C TYR A 44 0.72 13.98 52.58
N GLU A 45 0.91 12.66 52.63
CA GLU A 45 1.77 11.94 51.69
C GLU A 45 0.99 11.65 50.39
N PRO A 46 1.45 12.18 49.24
CA PRO A 46 0.91 11.85 47.92
C PRO A 46 0.78 10.34 47.71
N LYS A 47 -0.45 9.84 47.63
CA LYS A 47 -0.71 8.40 47.44
C LYS A 47 -0.76 7.98 45.98
N SER A 48 -0.74 8.94 45.05
CA SER A 48 -0.83 8.65 43.61
C SER A 48 0.33 9.28 42.86
N THR A 49 0.91 8.52 41.93
CA THR A 49 1.93 9.02 41.00
C THR A 49 1.43 8.81 39.58
N VAL A 50 1.50 9.85 38.76
CA VAL A 50 1.26 9.77 37.32
C VAL A 50 2.61 9.79 36.62
N THR A 51 2.81 8.89 35.68
CA THR A 51 3.99 8.84 34.82
C THR A 51 3.56 9.02 33.38
N LEU A 52 4.27 9.90 32.67
CA LEU A 52 4.08 10.17 31.25
C LEU A 52 5.45 10.04 30.58
N GLY A 53 5.53 9.31 29.48
CA GLY A 53 6.80 9.17 28.77
C GLY A 53 6.69 8.64 27.37
N PHE A 54 7.88 8.45 26.79
CA PHE A 54 8.07 7.84 25.49
C PHE A 54 8.70 6.48 25.67
N ARG A 55 8.35 5.54 24.78
CA ARG A 55 8.93 4.20 24.77
C ARG A 55 9.35 3.80 23.36
N ARG A 56 10.47 3.11 23.25
CA ARG A 56 10.90 2.43 22.04
C ARG A 56 10.83 0.94 22.27
N ILE A 57 10.13 0.20 21.42
CA ILE A 57 9.98 -1.24 21.55
C ILE A 57 10.33 -1.95 20.24
N SER A 58 10.86 -3.18 20.31
CA SER A 58 11.06 -4.03 19.13
C SER A 58 9.75 -4.24 18.38
N GLY A 59 9.83 -4.31 17.05
CA GLY A 59 8.64 -4.47 16.22
C GLY A 59 7.97 -5.83 16.35
N ALA A 60 6.78 -5.94 15.79
CA ALA A 60 6.08 -7.20 15.62
C ALA A 60 6.84 -8.12 14.65
N LYS A 61 6.83 -9.43 14.91
CA LYS A 61 7.31 -10.39 13.91
C LYS A 61 6.19 -10.65 12.91
N THR A 62 6.50 -10.61 11.63
CA THR A 62 5.51 -10.82 10.59
C THR A 62 5.91 -11.93 9.64
N SER A 63 4.93 -12.69 9.18
CA SER A 63 5.11 -13.63 8.09
C SER A 63 4.01 -13.46 7.05
N PHE A 64 4.36 -13.72 5.80
CA PHE A 64 3.52 -13.54 4.62
C PHE A 64 3.51 -14.81 3.79
N SER A 65 2.33 -15.19 3.33
CA SER A 65 2.13 -16.35 2.46
C SER A 65 0.82 -16.21 1.70
N GLY A 66 0.65 -17.01 0.65
CA GLY A 66 -0.59 -17.09 -0.10
C GLY A 66 -0.38 -17.03 -1.60
N GLN A 67 -1.49 -16.99 -2.31
CA GLN A 67 -1.57 -17.09 -3.75
C GLN A 67 -2.45 -15.96 -4.28
N GLY A 68 -2.29 -15.63 -5.54
CA GLY A 68 -3.12 -14.64 -6.21
C GLY A 68 -3.02 -14.78 -7.71
N LYS A 69 -3.78 -13.96 -8.41
CA LYS A 69 -3.98 -14.03 -9.84
C LYS A 69 -4.01 -12.62 -10.40
N ILE A 70 -3.13 -12.36 -11.35
CA ILE A 70 -3.17 -11.17 -12.19
C ILE A 70 -3.95 -11.58 -13.44
N GLY A 71 -5.17 -11.06 -13.56
CA GLY A 71 -6.02 -11.28 -14.72
C GLY A 71 -5.51 -10.51 -15.95
N SER A 72 -5.91 -10.96 -17.14
CA SER A 72 -5.71 -10.16 -18.34
C SER A 72 -6.61 -8.92 -18.31
N SER A 73 -6.01 -7.75 -18.48
CA SER A 73 -6.73 -6.47 -18.62
C SER A 73 -7.51 -6.38 -19.94
N ASN A 74 -7.10 -7.14 -20.95
CA ASN A 74 -7.65 -7.12 -22.29
C ASN A 74 -8.24 -8.49 -22.69
N ASN A 75 -9.33 -8.46 -23.45
CA ASN A 75 -9.90 -9.64 -24.08
C ASN A 75 -10.09 -9.35 -25.58
N PRO A 76 -9.30 -9.97 -26.47
CA PRO A 76 -9.38 -9.71 -27.91
C PRO A 76 -10.60 -10.36 -28.56
N GLY A 77 -11.48 -11.01 -27.79
CA GLY A 77 -12.72 -11.61 -28.29
C GLY A 77 -12.50 -12.89 -29.10
N ALA A 78 -13.48 -13.25 -29.93
CA ALA A 78 -13.47 -14.47 -30.75
C ALA A 78 -12.32 -14.45 -31.77
N VAL A 79 -11.61 -15.57 -31.98
CA VAL A 79 -10.50 -15.60 -32.95
C VAL A 79 -10.98 -15.31 -34.37
N THR A 80 -12.14 -15.85 -34.75
CA THR A 80 -12.74 -15.63 -36.06
C THR A 80 -13.69 -14.43 -36.07
N GLY A 81 -13.79 -13.77 -37.22
CA GLY A 81 -14.69 -12.64 -37.42
C GLY A 81 -13.92 -11.44 -37.96
N ALA A 82 -14.28 -11.04 -39.17
CA ALA A 82 -13.74 -9.86 -39.83
C ALA A 82 -14.23 -8.57 -39.15
N ASN A 83 -13.37 -7.54 -39.16
CA ASN A 83 -13.70 -6.18 -38.71
C ASN A 83 -14.18 -6.11 -37.25
N LEU A 84 -13.50 -6.83 -36.36
CA LEU A 84 -13.70 -6.70 -34.91
C LEU A 84 -12.68 -5.72 -34.32
N ASP A 85 -13.08 -4.95 -33.30
CA ASP A 85 -12.16 -4.19 -32.47
C ASP A 85 -11.51 -5.12 -31.44
N ARG A 86 -10.18 -5.20 -31.46
CA ARG A 86 -9.38 -6.11 -30.67
C ARG A 86 -8.28 -5.34 -29.97
N ALA A 87 -8.39 -5.31 -28.65
CA ALA A 87 -7.38 -4.74 -27.78
C ALA A 87 -6.50 -5.87 -27.21
N TYR A 88 -5.20 -5.61 -27.22
CA TYR A 88 -4.18 -6.44 -26.63
C TYR A 88 -3.37 -5.61 -25.64
N HIS A 89 -2.53 -6.26 -24.86
CA HIS A 89 -1.67 -5.56 -23.90
C HIS A 89 -0.61 -4.68 -24.60
N ASP A 90 -0.14 -5.13 -25.77
CA ASP A 90 0.95 -4.53 -26.52
C ASP A 90 0.52 -3.99 -27.90
N GLY A 91 -0.78 -3.78 -28.11
CA GLY A 91 -1.27 -3.20 -29.35
C GLY A 91 -2.78 -3.30 -29.56
N THR A 92 -3.24 -2.84 -30.72
CA THR A 92 -4.64 -2.88 -31.12
C THR A 92 -4.80 -3.20 -32.59
N VAL A 93 -5.88 -3.91 -32.93
CA VAL A 93 -6.33 -4.12 -34.31
C VAL A 93 -7.81 -3.76 -34.38
N ARG A 94 -8.17 -2.86 -35.29
CA ARG A 94 -9.52 -2.29 -35.40
C ARG A 94 -10.12 -2.50 -36.78
N PRO A 95 -11.43 -2.29 -36.94
CA PRO A 95 -12.08 -2.30 -38.24
C PRO A 95 -11.37 -1.40 -39.24
N ASP A 96 -11.40 -1.82 -40.50
CA ASP A 96 -10.79 -1.06 -41.59
C ASP A 96 -11.43 0.32 -41.71
N ALA A 97 -10.59 1.35 -41.79
CA ALA A 97 -11.02 2.73 -41.94
C ALA A 97 -10.66 3.29 -43.33
N ARG A 98 -10.14 2.46 -44.24
CA ARG A 98 -9.82 2.90 -45.60
C ARG A 98 -11.07 3.29 -46.38
N THR A 99 -10.90 4.34 -47.17
CA THR A 99 -11.90 4.82 -48.11
C THR A 99 -11.30 4.99 -49.49
N ALA A 100 -12.14 4.94 -50.52
CA ALA A 100 -11.79 5.23 -51.90
C ALA A 100 -12.68 6.36 -52.41
N ALA A 101 -12.12 7.23 -53.27
CA ALA A 101 -12.90 8.30 -53.89
C ALA A 101 -14.01 7.68 -54.75
N ARG A 102 -15.24 8.17 -54.60
CA ARG A 102 -16.36 7.78 -55.45
C ARG A 102 -16.14 8.38 -56.83
N LEU A 103 -16.20 7.56 -57.87
CA LEU A 103 -15.99 7.98 -59.25
C LEU A 103 -17.31 8.02 -60.03
N ASP A 104 -17.42 8.92 -60.99
CA ASP A 104 -18.51 8.97 -61.98
C ASP A 104 -18.32 7.91 -63.09
N ASN A 105 -19.26 7.83 -64.04
CA ASN A 105 -19.20 6.88 -65.16
C ASN A 105 -18.02 7.12 -66.12
N SER A 106 -17.33 8.25 -66.01
CA SER A 106 -16.14 8.60 -66.80
C SER A 106 -14.84 8.40 -66.01
N GLY A 107 -14.92 7.93 -64.76
CA GLY A 107 -13.77 7.69 -63.88
C GLY A 107 -13.28 8.93 -63.13
N ASN A 108 -14.02 10.04 -63.13
CA ASN A 108 -13.63 11.26 -62.41
C ASN A 108 -14.17 11.23 -60.97
N PRO A 109 -13.43 11.76 -59.98
CA PRO A 109 -13.94 11.91 -58.62
C PRO A 109 -15.22 12.75 -58.57
N ILE A 110 -16.26 12.22 -57.93
CA ILE A 110 -17.49 12.96 -57.65
C ILE A 110 -17.19 14.00 -56.58
N ILE A 111 -17.50 15.25 -56.86
CA ILE A 111 -17.33 16.37 -55.94
C ILE A 111 -18.66 16.64 -55.23
N ASP A 112 -18.61 16.72 -53.90
CA ASP A 112 -19.74 17.17 -53.10
C ASP A 112 -20.00 18.67 -53.35
N ALA A 113 -21.23 19.00 -53.74
CA ALA A 113 -21.61 20.35 -54.13
C ALA A 113 -21.62 21.33 -52.94
N GLU A 114 -21.75 20.84 -51.70
CA GLU A 114 -21.77 21.69 -50.50
C GLU A 114 -20.35 21.98 -49.96
N SER A 115 -19.47 20.97 -49.94
CA SER A 115 -18.10 21.12 -49.42
C SER A 115 -17.03 21.43 -50.47
N GLY A 116 -17.32 21.19 -51.75
CA GLY A 116 -16.34 21.29 -52.84
C GLY A 116 -15.24 20.21 -52.80
N GLY A 117 -15.33 19.24 -51.89
CA GLY A 117 -14.39 18.13 -51.74
C GLY A 117 -14.83 16.87 -52.49
N SER A 118 -13.91 15.95 -52.74
CA SER A 118 -14.26 14.62 -53.29
C SER A 118 -15.06 13.81 -52.27
N VAL A 119 -16.07 13.08 -52.75
CA VAL A 119 -16.84 12.12 -51.95
C VAL A 119 -16.06 10.82 -51.84
N PHE A 120 -16.03 10.21 -50.65
CA PHE A 120 -15.32 8.97 -50.38
C PHE A 120 -16.28 7.89 -49.85
N ASP A 121 -16.11 6.66 -50.35
CA ASP A 121 -16.81 5.47 -49.88
C ASP A 121 -15.86 4.55 -49.12
N PRO A 122 -16.31 3.82 -48.08
CA PRO A 122 -15.53 2.76 -47.46
C PRO A 122 -15.10 1.72 -48.50
N ILE A 123 -13.86 1.23 -48.39
CA ILE A 123 -13.40 0.13 -49.24
C ILE A 123 -14.19 -1.13 -48.91
N ALA A 124 -14.57 -1.90 -49.94
CA ALA A 124 -15.25 -3.18 -49.75
C ALA A 124 -14.36 -4.13 -48.91
N PRO A 125 -14.93 -4.95 -47.99
CA PRO A 125 -14.13 -5.82 -47.13
C PRO A 125 -13.21 -6.76 -47.92
N ASP A 126 -11.90 -6.48 -47.90
CA ASP A 126 -10.86 -7.22 -48.62
C ASP A 126 -9.99 -8.09 -47.67
N GLY A 127 -10.39 -8.20 -46.40
CA GLY A 127 -9.66 -8.93 -45.36
C GLY A 127 -8.50 -8.15 -44.75
N LYS A 128 -8.38 -6.84 -45.01
CA LYS A 128 -7.29 -5.99 -44.52
C LYS A 128 -7.80 -4.81 -43.71
N THR A 129 -6.94 -4.27 -42.86
CA THR A 129 -7.19 -3.06 -42.07
C THR A 129 -5.96 -2.15 -42.09
N ASN A 130 -6.19 -0.84 -42.18
CA ASN A 130 -5.18 0.17 -41.90
C ASN A 130 -5.30 0.74 -40.47
N THR A 131 -6.15 0.20 -39.62
CA THR A 131 -6.36 0.72 -38.26
C THR A 131 -5.77 -0.24 -37.24
N TRP A 132 -4.49 -0.07 -36.93
CA TRP A 132 -3.80 -0.93 -35.98
C TRP A 132 -2.55 -0.25 -35.41
N SER A 133 -2.07 -0.73 -34.28
CA SER A 133 -0.86 -0.22 -33.62
C SER A 133 -0.18 -1.30 -32.81
N TYR A 134 1.15 -1.22 -32.71
CA TYR A 134 1.96 -2.11 -31.89
C TYR A 134 3.14 -1.37 -31.29
N GLN A 135 3.69 -1.89 -30.19
CA GLN A 135 4.59 -1.14 -29.31
C GLN A 135 6.05 -1.56 -29.40
N ASP A 136 6.33 -2.84 -29.64
CA ASP A 136 7.68 -3.40 -29.52
C ASP A 136 8.08 -4.24 -30.74
N ALA A 137 9.33 -4.12 -31.19
CA ALA A 137 9.85 -4.87 -32.33
C ALA A 137 9.85 -6.40 -32.09
N ARG A 138 9.87 -6.84 -30.82
CA ARG A 138 9.74 -8.26 -30.44
C ARG A 138 8.38 -8.86 -30.77
N GLN A 139 7.38 -8.05 -31.12
CA GLN A 139 6.09 -8.52 -31.63
C GLN A 139 6.18 -9.04 -33.07
N VAL A 140 7.25 -8.71 -33.81
CA VAL A 140 7.47 -9.26 -35.15
C VAL A 140 8.03 -10.67 -35.02
N ALA A 141 7.22 -11.66 -35.36
CA ALA A 141 7.62 -13.07 -35.33
C ALA A 141 8.56 -13.42 -36.49
N GLU A 142 9.42 -14.43 -36.29
CA GLU A 142 10.43 -14.87 -37.28
C GLU A 142 9.83 -15.29 -38.62
N ASN A 143 8.56 -15.71 -38.62
CA ASN A 143 7.81 -16.11 -39.80
C ASN A 143 7.15 -14.93 -40.55
N GLY A 144 7.44 -13.68 -40.17
CA GLY A 144 6.92 -12.47 -40.81
C GLY A 144 5.49 -12.09 -40.40
N PHE A 145 4.94 -12.72 -39.37
CA PHE A 145 3.67 -12.33 -38.76
C PHE A 145 3.90 -11.30 -37.66
N LEU A 146 2.87 -10.51 -37.37
CA LEU A 146 2.85 -9.64 -36.21
C LEU A 146 2.02 -10.30 -35.10
N ALA A 147 2.63 -10.48 -33.93
CA ALA A 147 2.02 -11.12 -32.77
C ALA A 147 1.52 -10.07 -31.75
N PHE A 148 0.27 -10.20 -31.35
CA PHE A 148 -0.32 -9.40 -30.28
C PHE A 148 -0.68 -10.27 -29.10
N HIS A 149 -0.43 -9.77 -27.89
CA HIS A 149 -0.42 -10.58 -26.69
C HIS A 149 -1.42 -10.11 -25.65
N THR A 150 -2.09 -11.05 -25.01
CA THR A 150 -2.68 -10.83 -23.69
C THR A 150 -2.03 -11.74 -22.67
N TYR A 151 -1.93 -11.21 -21.45
CA TYR A 151 -1.08 -11.75 -20.41
C TYR A 151 -1.89 -11.95 -19.14
N SER A 152 -1.69 -13.08 -18.47
CA SER A 152 -2.19 -13.31 -17.13
C SER A 152 -1.20 -14.16 -16.33
N ALA A 153 -1.26 -14.08 -15.01
CA ALA A 153 -0.36 -14.82 -14.14
C ALA A 153 -1.09 -15.37 -12.91
N ASP A 154 -0.92 -16.66 -12.63
CA ASP A 154 -1.36 -17.30 -11.40
C ASP A 154 -0.14 -17.54 -10.49
N VAL A 155 -0.10 -16.93 -9.31
CA VAL A 155 0.95 -17.16 -8.31
C VAL A 155 0.75 -18.55 -7.69
N ILE A 156 1.68 -19.46 -7.97
CA ILE A 156 1.72 -20.86 -7.49
C ILE A 156 2.81 -21.08 -6.44
N ASP A 157 3.27 -19.99 -5.85
CA ASP A 157 4.27 -19.99 -4.80
C ASP A 157 3.66 -20.44 -3.47
N THR A 158 4.43 -21.24 -2.73
CA THR A 158 4.07 -21.75 -1.40
C THR A 158 5.04 -21.30 -0.32
N ALA A 159 6.07 -20.53 -0.67
CA ALA A 159 7.06 -20.07 0.28
C ALA A 159 6.49 -19.04 1.26
N VAL A 160 6.84 -19.19 2.53
CA VAL A 160 6.52 -18.24 3.60
C VAL A 160 7.68 -17.29 3.75
N ARG A 161 7.40 -15.98 3.64
CA ARG A 161 8.39 -14.93 3.85
C ARG A 161 8.23 -14.33 5.23
N GLN A 162 9.34 -14.08 5.89
CA GLN A 162 9.36 -13.52 7.23
C GLN A 162 10.13 -12.21 7.22
N THR A 163 9.60 -11.23 7.93
CA THR A 163 10.33 -10.01 8.25
C THR A 163 9.89 -9.55 9.62
N ASP A 164 10.86 -9.10 10.40
CA ASP A 164 10.57 -8.41 11.64
C ASP A 164 10.28 -6.95 11.32
N ALA A 165 9.21 -6.41 11.89
CA ALA A 165 8.94 -5.00 11.81
C ALA A 165 10.06 -4.22 12.51
N ALA A 166 10.36 -3.03 11.99
CA ALA A 166 11.28 -2.13 12.67
C ALA A 166 10.78 -1.79 14.07
N GLY A 167 11.70 -1.44 14.97
CA GLY A 167 11.34 -0.94 16.29
C GLY A 167 10.44 0.29 16.22
N SER A 168 9.44 0.32 17.09
CA SER A 168 8.39 1.34 17.15
C SER A 168 8.68 2.37 18.23
N LEU A 169 8.43 3.65 17.96
CA LEU A 169 8.35 4.70 18.97
C LEU A 169 6.90 4.90 19.39
N GLY A 170 6.69 5.03 20.69
CA GLY A 170 5.39 5.08 21.32
C GLY A 170 5.35 6.02 22.51
N MET A 171 4.15 6.13 23.09
CA MET A 171 3.91 6.88 24.31
C MET A 171 3.37 5.95 25.40
N ASP A 172 3.66 6.29 26.65
CA ASP A 172 3.26 5.54 27.84
C ASP A 172 2.66 6.51 28.86
N LEU A 173 1.53 6.10 29.46
CA LEU A 173 0.86 6.81 30.54
C LEU A 173 0.47 5.78 31.60
N ALA A 174 0.96 5.93 32.82
CA ALA A 174 0.60 5.05 33.92
C ALA A 174 0.31 5.80 35.21
N VAL A 175 -0.65 5.29 35.97
CA VAL A 175 -0.98 5.73 37.32
C VAL A 175 -0.52 4.65 38.29
N LEU A 176 0.19 5.06 39.34
CA LEU A 176 0.65 4.21 40.41
C LEU A 176 -0.03 4.67 41.70
N ARG A 177 -0.59 3.74 42.45
CA ARG A 177 -1.16 3.98 43.78
C ARG A 177 -0.27 3.34 44.83
N ASP A 178 0.14 4.13 45.82
CA ASP A 178 0.88 3.61 46.96
C ASP A 178 -0.01 2.73 47.82
N MET A 179 0.49 1.53 48.12
CA MET A 179 -0.21 0.52 48.91
C MET A 179 0.52 0.23 50.23
N GLY A 180 1.64 0.90 50.49
CA GLY A 180 2.37 0.85 51.75
C GLY A 180 3.74 0.18 51.67
N LYS A 181 4.30 -0.08 52.84
CA LYS A 181 5.64 -0.65 53.03
C LYS A 181 5.54 -2.17 53.06
N LEU A 182 6.43 -2.86 52.34
CA LEU A 182 6.43 -4.34 52.28
C LEU A 182 7.51 -4.94 53.19
N LEU A 183 8.73 -4.39 53.14
CA LEU A 183 9.91 -4.90 53.88
C LEU A 183 10.73 -3.72 54.43
N GLY A 184 10.22 -3.08 55.48
CA GLY A 184 10.86 -1.93 56.12
C GLY A 184 10.66 -0.60 55.37
N PRO A 185 11.34 0.48 55.78
CA PRO A 185 11.06 1.83 55.26
C PRO A 185 11.58 2.06 53.84
N ARG A 186 12.48 1.21 53.33
CA ARG A 186 13.12 1.38 52.00
C ARG A 186 12.42 0.63 50.88
N VAL A 187 11.47 -0.25 51.19
CA VAL A 187 10.75 -1.09 50.22
C VAL A 187 9.27 -0.77 50.28
N THR A 188 8.76 -0.08 49.27
CA THR A 188 7.32 0.18 49.13
C THR A 188 6.76 -0.64 47.97
N TRP A 189 5.49 -1.00 48.09
CA TRP A 189 4.78 -1.65 47.00
C TRP A 189 3.62 -0.78 46.56
N GLN A 190 3.38 -0.79 45.26
CA GLN A 190 2.39 0.04 44.60
C GLN A 190 1.58 -0.82 43.64
N LEU A 191 0.35 -0.39 43.38
CA LEU A 191 -0.45 -0.94 42.29
C LEU A 191 -0.34 0.01 41.10
N SER A 192 0.08 -0.51 39.94
CA SER A 192 0.18 0.26 38.70
C SER A 192 -0.90 -0.14 37.71
N ALA A 193 -1.42 0.85 36.99
CA ALA A 193 -2.27 0.67 35.83
C ALA A 193 -1.87 1.69 34.77
N GLY A 194 -1.64 1.25 33.54
CA GLY A 194 -1.19 2.11 32.47
C GLY A 194 -1.70 1.71 31.10
N MET A 195 -1.53 2.64 30.16
CA MET A 195 -1.76 2.42 28.75
C MET A 195 -0.58 2.93 27.95
N SER A 196 -0.26 2.21 26.88
CA SER A 196 0.73 2.64 25.91
C SER A 196 0.26 2.44 24.49
N VAL A 197 0.85 3.19 23.56
CA VAL A 197 0.53 3.11 22.13
C VAL A 197 1.80 2.97 21.31
N ASN A 198 1.77 2.07 20.33
CA ASN A 198 2.85 1.83 19.37
C ASN A 198 2.29 1.55 17.99
N ASP A 199 3.10 1.79 16.97
CA ASP A 199 2.80 1.44 15.58
C ASP A 199 3.27 0.02 15.22
N ILE A 200 2.69 -0.50 14.14
CA ILE A 200 3.10 -1.72 13.46
C ILE A 200 3.37 -1.33 12.01
N SER A 201 4.58 -1.61 11.52
CA SER A 201 4.94 -1.39 10.12
C SER A 201 5.90 -2.46 9.65
N ALA A 202 5.42 -3.34 8.78
CA ALA A 202 6.22 -4.35 8.09
C ALA A 202 5.99 -4.25 6.60
N THR A 203 7.05 -4.39 5.81
CA THR A 203 6.99 -4.42 4.35
C THR A 203 7.99 -5.44 3.85
N MET A 204 7.54 -6.30 2.94
CA MET A 204 8.35 -7.32 2.29
C MET A 204 8.05 -7.26 0.80
N ALA A 205 9.08 -7.36 -0.03
CA ALA A 205 8.94 -7.48 -1.48
C ALA A 205 9.81 -8.65 -1.93
N ASP A 206 9.28 -9.49 -2.81
CA ASP A 206 10.02 -10.62 -3.35
C ASP A 206 9.43 -11.06 -4.69
N SER A 207 10.27 -11.66 -5.53
CA SER A 207 9.80 -12.38 -6.72
C SER A 207 9.14 -13.69 -6.29
N VAL A 208 8.07 -14.05 -6.98
CA VAL A 208 7.26 -15.23 -6.65
C VAL A 208 7.16 -16.15 -7.85
N ARG A 209 7.08 -17.45 -7.58
CA ARG A 209 6.82 -18.44 -8.63
C ARG A 209 5.38 -18.31 -9.11
N ALA A 210 5.21 -18.07 -10.41
CA ALA A 210 3.93 -17.92 -11.06
C ALA A 210 3.86 -18.77 -12.33
N ARG A 211 2.64 -19.21 -12.67
CA ARG A 211 2.31 -19.74 -13.98
C ARG A 211 1.79 -18.59 -14.82
N LEU A 212 2.54 -18.23 -15.85
CA LEU A 212 2.20 -17.20 -16.82
C LEU A 212 1.41 -17.85 -17.94
N THR A 213 0.31 -17.23 -18.34
CA THR A 213 -0.48 -17.62 -19.51
C THR A 213 -0.45 -16.46 -20.50
N THR A 214 0.09 -16.72 -21.69
CA THR A 214 0.13 -15.76 -22.80
C THR A 214 -0.75 -16.25 -23.93
N LEU A 215 -1.71 -15.44 -24.35
CA LEU A 215 -2.49 -15.65 -25.57
C LEU A 215 -1.93 -14.74 -26.65
N SER A 216 -1.47 -15.34 -27.75
CA SER A 216 -0.89 -14.64 -28.91
C SER A 216 -1.81 -14.78 -30.12
N ASP A 217 -2.17 -13.66 -30.72
CA ASP A 217 -2.83 -13.61 -32.03
C ASP A 217 -1.84 -13.15 -33.10
N PHE A 218 -1.73 -13.94 -34.17
CA PHE A 218 -0.80 -13.68 -35.26
C PHE A 218 -1.53 -13.09 -36.45
N TYR A 219 -1.04 -11.95 -36.94
CA TYR A 219 -1.61 -11.25 -38.07
C TYR A 219 -0.65 -11.21 -39.25
N SER A 220 -1.21 -11.40 -40.44
CA SER A 220 -0.44 -11.35 -41.69
C SER A 220 -0.19 -9.90 -42.10
N LEU A 221 1.06 -9.61 -42.48
CA LEU A 221 1.43 -8.39 -43.20
C LEU A 221 1.38 -8.57 -44.73
N PHE A 222 0.91 -9.74 -45.20
CA PHE A 222 0.82 -10.09 -46.61
C PHE A 222 2.17 -9.99 -47.36
N GLY A 223 3.26 -10.33 -46.68
CA GLY A 223 4.62 -10.26 -47.22
C GLY A 223 5.24 -8.85 -47.23
N GLN A 224 4.55 -7.83 -46.70
CA GLN A 224 5.14 -6.50 -46.50
C GLN A 224 6.16 -6.53 -45.36
N THR A 225 7.20 -5.70 -45.46
CA THR A 225 8.14 -5.48 -44.36
C THR A 225 7.40 -4.81 -43.19
N PRO A 226 7.54 -5.34 -41.96
CA PRO A 226 6.98 -4.69 -40.77
C PRO A 226 7.51 -3.25 -40.62
N PRO A 227 6.65 -2.26 -40.32
CA PRO A 227 7.09 -0.91 -39.94
C PRO A 227 8.00 -0.95 -38.72
N ALA A 228 8.78 0.09 -38.44
CA ALA A 228 9.55 0.16 -37.20
C ALA A 228 8.65 0.42 -35.98
N ALA A 229 8.95 -0.23 -34.84
CA ALA A 229 8.25 -0.03 -33.58
C ALA A 229 8.73 1.24 -32.85
N PRO A 230 7.86 1.95 -32.10
CA PRO A 230 6.41 1.77 -32.04
C PRO A 230 5.74 2.27 -33.34
N TYR A 231 4.67 1.61 -33.77
CA TYR A 231 3.93 1.97 -34.98
C TYR A 231 2.44 2.13 -34.68
N GLY A 232 1.84 3.11 -35.35
CA GLY A 232 0.40 3.33 -35.35
C GLY A 232 -0.07 3.73 -36.73
N SER A 233 -1.22 3.18 -37.12
CA SER A 233 -1.87 3.42 -38.40
C SER A 233 -3.36 3.77 -38.15
N PRO A 234 -3.98 4.68 -38.93
CA PRO A 234 -3.51 5.26 -40.19
C PRO A 234 -2.27 6.17 -40.06
N SER A 235 -1.41 6.20 -41.09
CA SER A 235 -0.20 7.02 -41.13
C SER A 235 -0.04 7.67 -42.50
N THR A 236 0.44 8.92 -42.55
CA THR A 236 0.60 9.66 -43.83
C THR A 236 2.01 10.21 -44.00
N THR A 237 2.49 10.25 -45.24
CA THR A 237 3.72 10.94 -45.62
C THR A 237 3.40 12.15 -46.51
N VAL A 238 4.03 13.29 -46.24
CA VAL A 238 3.90 14.51 -47.05
C VAL A 238 5.08 14.59 -48.02
N GLY A 239 4.78 14.68 -49.31
CA GLY A 239 5.77 14.84 -50.37
C GLY A 239 5.51 16.09 -51.21
N ASN A 240 6.50 16.49 -52.01
CA ASN A 240 6.30 17.56 -52.99
C ASN A 240 5.37 17.07 -54.10
N LEU A 241 4.38 17.88 -54.47
CA LEU A 241 3.57 17.62 -55.64
C LEU A 241 4.45 17.86 -56.88
N LEU A 242 4.63 16.83 -57.70
CA LEU A 242 5.43 16.92 -58.92
C LEU A 242 4.52 17.04 -60.15
N ASP A 243 4.95 17.81 -61.14
CA ASP A 243 4.30 17.87 -62.47
C ASP A 243 4.63 16.63 -63.32
N ALA A 244 4.06 16.55 -64.52
CA ALA A 244 4.29 15.43 -65.45
C ALA A 244 5.77 15.29 -65.89
N GLY A 245 6.61 16.31 -65.69
CA GLY A 245 8.05 16.29 -65.94
C GLY A 245 8.89 15.98 -64.69
N GLY A 246 8.27 15.74 -63.54
CA GLY A 246 8.96 15.46 -62.28
C GLY A 246 9.44 16.71 -61.52
N ASN A 247 9.03 17.91 -61.91
CA ASN A 247 9.40 19.16 -61.22
C ASN A 247 8.38 19.51 -60.13
N PRO A 248 8.79 20.10 -59.00
CA PRO A 248 7.86 20.55 -57.97
C PRO A 248 6.88 21.60 -58.50
N VAL A 249 5.58 21.36 -58.30
CA VAL A 249 4.51 22.32 -58.62
C VAL A 249 4.58 23.46 -57.63
N ILE A 250 4.72 24.69 -58.14
CA ILE A 250 4.77 25.90 -57.32
C ILE A 250 3.34 26.49 -57.21
N GLY A 251 2.96 26.89 -55.99
CA GLY A 251 1.69 27.56 -55.69
C GLY A 251 1.70 29.03 -56.11
N GLU A 252 0.54 29.67 -56.08
CA GLU A 252 0.38 31.09 -56.43
C GLU A 252 1.18 32.03 -55.51
N ASP A 253 1.55 31.55 -54.32
CA ASP A 253 2.38 32.23 -53.33
C ASP A 253 3.90 32.02 -53.54
N GLY A 254 4.29 31.27 -54.58
CA GLY A 254 5.69 30.93 -54.85
C GLY A 254 6.25 29.76 -54.02
N ALA A 255 5.44 29.12 -53.16
CA ALA A 255 5.85 27.96 -52.37
C ALA A 255 5.65 26.63 -53.12
N ILE A 256 6.43 25.60 -52.80
CA ILE A 256 6.21 24.26 -53.37
C ILE A 256 4.91 23.69 -52.78
N ARG A 257 3.99 23.27 -53.66
CA ARG A 257 2.80 22.54 -53.26
C ARG A 257 3.19 21.16 -52.77
N THR A 258 2.59 20.74 -51.67
CA THR A 258 2.78 19.40 -51.12
C THR A 258 1.52 18.56 -51.29
N VAL A 259 1.71 17.25 -51.32
CA VAL A 259 0.65 16.25 -51.33
C VAL A 259 0.84 15.30 -50.15
N THR A 260 -0.23 15.07 -49.42
CA THR A 260 -0.27 14.07 -48.35
C THR A 260 -0.69 12.73 -48.96
N THR A 261 0.11 11.71 -48.75
CA THR A 261 -0.12 10.34 -49.24
C THR A 261 -0.28 9.39 -48.06
N ASP A 262 -1.17 8.41 -48.20
CA ASP A 262 -1.29 7.32 -47.24
C ASP A 262 -0.02 6.47 -47.26
N ALA A 263 0.58 6.28 -46.09
CA ALA A 263 1.79 5.48 -45.86
C ALA A 263 1.50 4.28 -44.94
N SER A 264 0.22 3.99 -44.68
CA SER A 264 -0.21 2.88 -43.85
C SER A 264 0.20 1.54 -44.42
N VAL A 265 0.82 0.73 -43.57
CA VAL A 265 1.03 -0.69 -43.86
C VAL A 265 -0.25 -1.45 -43.49
N LEU A 266 -0.72 -2.29 -44.42
CA LEU A 266 -1.94 -3.05 -44.21
C LEU A 266 -1.67 -4.32 -43.40
N LEU A 267 -2.53 -4.57 -42.41
CA LEU A 267 -2.55 -5.79 -41.62
C LEU A 267 -3.79 -6.62 -41.99
N GLY A 268 -3.75 -7.93 -41.79
CA GLY A 268 -4.96 -8.74 -41.81
C GLY A 268 -6.00 -8.19 -40.82
N ASN A 269 -7.29 -8.19 -41.20
CA ASN A 269 -8.36 -7.76 -40.30
C ASN A 269 -8.88 -8.88 -39.37
N GLU A 270 -8.29 -10.08 -39.48
CA GLU A 270 -8.54 -11.25 -38.65
C GLU A 270 -7.19 -11.95 -38.35
N PRO A 271 -7.00 -12.51 -37.15
CA PRO A 271 -5.83 -13.35 -36.86
C PRO A 271 -5.74 -14.53 -37.83
N ALA A 272 -4.55 -14.76 -38.39
CA ALA A 272 -4.22 -15.97 -39.14
C ALA A 272 -4.14 -17.21 -38.22
N GLY A 273 -3.92 -16.99 -36.92
CA GLY A 273 -3.91 -18.03 -35.91
C GLY A 273 -3.84 -17.45 -34.50
N ARG A 274 -4.27 -18.26 -33.52
CA ARG A 274 -4.20 -17.96 -32.09
C ARG A 274 -3.49 -19.09 -31.38
N THR A 275 -2.57 -18.75 -30.48
CA THR A 275 -1.94 -19.73 -29.58
C THR A 275 -2.08 -19.31 -28.14
N THR A 276 -2.23 -20.27 -27.24
CA THR A 276 -2.12 -20.03 -25.80
C THR A 276 -0.95 -20.86 -25.29
N SER A 277 -0.01 -20.20 -24.63
CA SER A 277 1.14 -20.84 -24.00
C SER A 277 1.09 -20.64 -22.49
N GLU A 278 1.57 -21.63 -21.76
CA GLU A 278 1.76 -21.55 -20.32
C GLU A 278 3.21 -21.82 -19.98
N THR A 279 3.81 -20.92 -19.21
CA THR A 279 5.18 -21.05 -18.72
C THR A 279 5.21 -20.85 -17.21
N THR A 280 6.11 -21.56 -16.53
CA THR A 280 6.37 -21.28 -15.12
C THR A 280 7.59 -20.40 -15.02
N ASP A 281 7.47 -19.30 -14.29
CA ASP A 281 8.52 -18.33 -14.08
C ASP A 281 8.57 -17.92 -12.61
N SER A 282 9.74 -17.48 -12.16
CA SER A 282 9.99 -17.04 -10.79
C SER A 282 10.61 -15.64 -10.72
N THR A 283 10.63 -14.90 -11.84
CA THR A 283 11.35 -13.63 -11.95
C THR A 283 10.48 -12.46 -12.39
N SER A 284 9.55 -12.68 -13.32
CA SER A 284 8.69 -11.64 -13.91
C SER A 284 7.52 -11.24 -13.03
N VAL A 285 7.17 -12.05 -12.03
CA VAL A 285 6.10 -11.74 -11.06
C VAL A 285 6.71 -11.46 -9.70
N SER A 286 6.35 -10.31 -9.13
CA SER A 286 6.74 -9.91 -7.79
C SER A 286 5.54 -9.52 -6.94
N ASN A 287 5.64 -9.84 -5.66
CA ASN A 287 4.64 -9.47 -4.68
C ASN A 287 5.26 -8.54 -3.65
N ARG A 288 4.53 -7.49 -3.30
CA ARG A 288 4.86 -6.59 -2.19
C ARG A 288 3.78 -6.68 -1.13
N TRP A 289 4.13 -7.30 -0.01
CA TRP A 289 3.29 -7.40 1.18
C TRP A 289 3.57 -6.25 2.13
N LYS A 290 2.51 -5.68 2.69
CA LYS A 290 2.62 -4.52 3.58
C LYS A 290 1.58 -4.61 4.69
N VAL A 291 2.04 -4.52 5.93
CA VAL A 291 1.19 -4.39 7.11
C VAL A 291 1.48 -3.04 7.75
N LYS A 292 0.42 -2.28 7.97
CA LYS A 292 0.45 -1.03 8.73
C LYS A 292 -0.61 -1.05 9.81
N GLY A 293 -0.31 -0.52 10.98
CA GLY A 293 -1.29 -0.43 12.04
C GLY A 293 -0.77 0.24 13.29
N ALA A 294 -1.56 0.11 14.34
CA ALA A 294 -1.17 0.53 15.68
C ALA A 294 -1.83 -0.40 16.70
N TYR A 295 -1.26 -0.45 17.88
CA TYR A 295 -1.85 -1.17 19.00
C TYR A 295 -1.73 -0.37 20.29
N PHE A 296 -2.75 -0.53 21.12
CA PHE A 296 -2.80 -0.05 22.48
C PHE A 296 -2.52 -1.22 23.42
N THR A 297 -1.66 -1.01 24.40
CA THR A 297 -1.42 -1.99 25.46
C THR A 297 -1.93 -1.41 26.77
N PHE A 298 -2.97 -2.00 27.33
CA PHE A 298 -3.42 -1.73 28.69
C PHE A 298 -2.72 -2.71 29.61
N HIS A 299 -2.17 -2.26 30.72
CA HIS A 299 -1.47 -3.13 31.64
C HIS A 299 -1.73 -2.74 33.09
N ALA A 300 -1.74 -3.75 33.96
CA ALA A 300 -1.91 -3.53 35.39
C ALA A 300 -1.20 -4.61 36.19
N GLY A 301 -0.58 -4.20 37.30
CA GLY A 301 0.21 -5.12 38.11
C GLY A 301 0.86 -4.46 39.32
N PRO A 302 1.32 -5.28 40.28
CA PRO A 302 2.14 -4.82 41.39
C PRO A 302 3.49 -4.28 40.91
N THR A 303 3.95 -3.24 41.59
CA THR A 303 5.26 -2.62 41.40
C THR A 303 5.95 -2.49 42.74
N VAL A 304 7.17 -2.99 42.84
CA VAL A 304 8.01 -2.85 44.04
C VAL A 304 9.02 -1.76 43.81
N TRP A 305 9.11 -0.80 44.73
CA TRP A 305 10.09 0.27 44.74
C TRP A 305 11.14 0.06 45.83
N LEU A 306 12.39 0.28 45.45
CA LEU A 306 13.57 0.26 46.30
C LEU A 306 14.17 1.68 46.33
N SER A 307 14.16 2.31 47.51
CA SER A 307 14.81 3.60 47.70
C SER A 307 16.31 3.40 47.91
N ILE A 308 17.11 3.80 46.92
CA ILE A 308 18.58 3.69 46.94
C ILE A 308 19.18 4.89 47.70
N SER A 309 18.65 6.09 47.45
CA SER A 309 18.99 7.32 48.17
C SER A 309 17.73 8.14 48.46
N SER A 310 17.88 9.34 49.01
CA SER A 310 16.76 10.26 49.24
C SER A 310 16.08 10.74 47.95
N ARG A 311 16.77 10.65 46.80
CA ARG A 311 16.25 11.11 45.49
C ARG A 311 16.31 10.05 44.40
N LEU A 312 17.01 8.94 44.61
CA LEU A 312 17.15 7.86 43.63
C LEU A 312 16.38 6.63 44.08
N ARG A 313 15.48 6.16 43.22
CA ARG A 313 14.66 4.98 43.47
C ARG A 313 14.70 4.05 42.25
N ALA A 314 14.62 2.77 42.49
CA ALA A 314 14.47 1.75 41.45
C ALA A 314 13.17 0.99 41.65
N SER A 315 12.57 0.50 40.57
CA SER A 315 11.40 -0.35 40.65
C SER A 315 11.43 -1.49 39.66
N VAL A 316 10.69 -2.53 40.02
CA VAL A 316 10.36 -3.66 39.17
C VAL A 316 8.86 -3.86 39.20
N SER A 317 8.25 -4.01 38.03
CA SER A 317 6.82 -4.27 37.87
C SER A 317 6.61 -5.53 37.04
N ILE A 318 5.55 -6.27 37.36
CA ILE A 318 5.08 -7.40 36.58
C ILE A 318 3.55 -7.45 36.64
N GLY A 319 2.90 -7.83 35.54
CA GLY A 319 1.46 -7.98 35.59
C GLY A 319 0.83 -8.43 34.28
N ALA A 320 -0.49 -8.31 34.24
CA ALA A 320 -1.29 -8.64 33.08
C ALA A 320 -1.27 -7.49 32.07
N ALA A 321 -1.32 -7.84 30.80
CA ALA A 321 -1.45 -6.90 29.70
C ALA A 321 -2.60 -7.33 28.77
N LEU A 322 -3.25 -6.34 28.15
CA LEU A 322 -4.28 -6.52 27.15
C LEU A 322 -3.94 -5.63 25.97
N VAL A 323 -3.71 -6.24 24.81
CA VAL A 323 -3.34 -5.53 23.59
C VAL A 323 -4.54 -5.44 22.65
N TYR A 324 -4.95 -4.22 22.32
CA TYR A 324 -5.92 -3.96 21.26
C TYR A 324 -5.17 -3.48 20.01
N SER A 325 -5.15 -4.30 18.96
CA SER A 325 -4.42 -4.07 17.73
C SER A 325 -5.37 -3.82 16.55
N GLY A 326 -5.08 -2.79 15.75
CA GLY A 326 -5.76 -2.53 14.49
C GLY A 326 -4.75 -2.47 13.34
N THR A 327 -4.93 -3.31 12.32
CA THR A 327 -4.01 -3.42 11.18
C THR A 327 -4.72 -3.36 9.83
N SER A 328 -4.03 -2.78 8.86
CA SER A 328 -4.33 -2.83 7.44
C SER A 328 -3.23 -3.64 6.76
N TYR A 329 -3.63 -4.69 6.06
CA TYR A 329 -2.78 -5.56 5.27
C TYR A 329 -3.05 -5.31 3.79
N ALA A 330 -1.99 -5.13 3.01
CA ALA A 330 -2.06 -4.91 1.58
C ALA A 330 -1.06 -5.81 0.85
N VAL A 331 -1.47 -6.33 -0.29
CA VAL A 331 -0.61 -7.07 -1.22
C VAL A 331 -0.73 -6.43 -2.58
N THR A 332 0.38 -5.90 -3.07
CA THR A 332 0.52 -5.45 -4.46
C THR A 332 1.18 -6.57 -5.23
N GLN A 333 0.50 -7.11 -6.23
CA GLN A 333 1.05 -8.08 -7.18
C GLN A 333 1.44 -7.32 -8.44
N THR A 334 2.62 -7.61 -8.96
CA THR A 334 3.18 -6.94 -10.14
C THR A 334 3.70 -8.01 -11.09
N PHE A 335 3.31 -7.91 -12.36
CA PHE A 335 3.81 -8.74 -13.44
C PHE A 335 4.40 -7.85 -14.53
N GLN A 336 5.67 -8.10 -14.86
CA GLN A 336 6.33 -7.51 -16.00
C GLN A 336 6.25 -8.48 -17.19
N PRO A 337 5.34 -8.27 -18.16
CA PRO A 337 5.30 -9.07 -19.37
C PRO A 337 6.52 -8.81 -20.27
N GLU A 338 6.72 -9.68 -21.26
CA GLU A 338 7.82 -9.55 -22.21
C GLU A 338 7.71 -8.24 -23.01
N THR A 339 6.52 -7.94 -23.54
CA THR A 339 6.18 -6.72 -24.27
C THR A 339 5.10 -5.92 -23.54
N GLY A 340 5.11 -4.59 -23.71
CA GLY A 340 4.14 -3.68 -23.11
C GLY A 340 4.45 -3.29 -21.66
N ALA A 341 3.47 -2.65 -21.02
CA ALA A 341 3.62 -2.06 -19.69
C ALA A 341 3.53 -3.10 -18.55
N GLU A 342 4.00 -2.73 -17.37
CA GLU A 342 3.79 -3.52 -16.14
C GLU A 342 2.29 -3.64 -15.82
N ILE A 343 1.84 -4.83 -15.40
CA ILE A 343 0.49 -5.07 -14.90
C ILE A 343 0.56 -5.19 -13.38
N SER A 344 -0.20 -4.36 -12.66
CA SER A 344 -0.24 -4.40 -11.20
C SER A 344 -1.67 -4.43 -10.67
N ASP A 345 -1.89 -5.22 -9.62
CA ASP A 345 -3.14 -5.24 -8.84
C ASP A 345 -2.81 -5.10 -7.35
N THR A 346 -3.63 -4.38 -6.59
CA THR A 346 -3.46 -4.21 -5.15
C THR A 346 -4.74 -4.55 -4.42
N SER A 347 -4.66 -5.59 -3.59
CA SER A 347 -5.73 -5.97 -2.68
C SER A 347 -5.41 -5.54 -1.26
N THR A 348 -6.45 -5.23 -0.46
CA THR A 348 -6.29 -4.78 0.93
C THR A 348 -7.32 -5.41 1.86
N SER A 349 -6.97 -5.52 3.14
CA SER A 349 -7.81 -6.03 4.23
C SER A 349 -7.55 -5.23 5.50
N ALA A 350 -8.55 -5.10 6.37
CA ALA A 350 -8.42 -4.49 7.69
C ALA A 350 -8.87 -5.46 8.78
N ALA A 351 -8.19 -5.47 9.92
CA ALA A 351 -8.52 -6.34 11.04
C ALA A 351 -8.30 -5.62 12.38
N TYR A 352 -9.12 -5.99 13.36
CA TYR A 352 -8.99 -5.57 14.76
C TYR A 352 -8.95 -6.82 15.63
N LYS A 353 -8.01 -6.87 16.57
CA LYS A 353 -7.82 -8.02 17.46
C LYS A 353 -7.52 -7.57 18.88
N LEU A 354 -8.02 -8.36 19.83
CA LEU A 354 -7.72 -8.22 21.25
C LEU A 354 -6.87 -9.42 21.67
N LEU A 355 -5.71 -9.17 22.26
CA LEU A 355 -4.74 -10.20 22.62
C LEU A 355 -4.41 -10.08 24.11
N PRO A 356 -4.66 -11.11 24.92
CA PRO A 356 -4.15 -11.14 26.28
C PRO A 356 -2.63 -11.31 26.26
N GLY A 357 -1.97 -10.82 27.30
CA GLY A 357 -0.53 -10.87 27.43
C GLY A 357 -0.09 -10.57 28.85
N TYR A 358 1.21 -10.38 28.99
CA TYR A 358 1.85 -10.00 30.25
C TYR A 358 2.94 -8.97 29.96
N TYR A 359 3.27 -8.20 31.00
CA TYR A 359 4.35 -7.21 30.93
C TYR A 359 5.26 -7.37 32.14
N ALA A 360 6.49 -6.94 31.97
CA ALA A 360 7.44 -6.71 33.04
C ALA A 360 8.22 -5.44 32.72
N ASP A 361 8.51 -4.63 33.73
CA ASP A 361 9.38 -3.47 33.55
C ASP A 361 10.34 -3.31 34.73
N ALA A 362 11.46 -2.65 34.44
CA ALA A 362 12.44 -2.25 35.43
C ALA A 362 12.78 -0.78 35.19
N THR A 363 12.58 0.05 36.20
CA THR A 363 12.65 1.51 36.06
C THR A 363 13.55 2.10 37.14
N VAL A 364 14.37 3.08 36.78
CA VAL A 364 15.11 3.94 37.71
C VAL A 364 14.51 5.34 37.64
N GLN A 365 14.24 5.93 38.79
CA GLN A 365 13.66 7.26 38.93
C GLN A 365 14.58 8.16 39.76
N PHE A 366 14.79 9.38 39.26
CA PHE A 366 15.46 10.46 39.97
C PHE A 366 14.47 11.58 40.26
N ASP A 367 14.25 11.85 41.55
CA ASP A 367 13.36 12.90 42.03
C ASP A 367 14.08 14.25 42.00
N LEU A 368 13.58 15.19 41.19
CA LEU A 368 14.04 16.58 41.15
C LEU A 368 13.52 17.37 42.34
N THR A 369 12.25 17.16 42.64
CA THR A 369 11.53 17.74 43.77
C THR A 369 10.77 16.62 44.49
N GLU A 370 10.09 16.94 45.59
CA GLU A 370 9.24 15.96 46.29
C GLU A 370 8.07 15.45 45.42
N ARG A 371 7.69 16.22 44.39
CA ARG A 371 6.55 15.92 43.52
C ARG A 371 6.94 15.54 42.10
N THR A 372 8.10 15.95 41.60
CA THR A 372 8.46 15.77 40.18
C THR A 372 9.79 15.05 40.05
N GLY A 373 9.88 14.14 39.08
CA GLY A 373 11.10 13.39 38.79
C GLY A 373 11.17 12.96 37.34
N PHE A 374 12.34 12.45 36.96
CA PHE A 374 12.57 11.77 35.69
C PHE A 374 12.72 10.28 35.92
N TYR A 375 12.28 9.48 34.96
CA TYR A 375 12.52 8.05 34.98
C TYR A 375 13.09 7.55 33.66
N ALA A 376 13.86 6.47 33.74
CA ALA A 376 14.32 5.69 32.60
C ALA A 376 14.25 4.21 32.97
N GLY A 377 13.85 3.36 32.02
CA GLY A 377 13.64 1.95 32.31
C GLY A 377 13.63 1.07 31.06
N ALA A 378 13.72 -0.22 31.31
CA ALA A 378 13.51 -1.26 30.32
C ALA A 378 12.09 -1.83 30.44
N VAL A 379 11.49 -2.14 29.31
CA VAL A 379 10.16 -2.76 29.23
C VAL A 379 10.24 -4.06 28.45
N PHE A 380 9.60 -5.08 28.99
CA PHE A 380 9.30 -6.34 28.33
C PHE A 380 7.78 -6.47 28.27
N GLN A 381 7.25 -6.80 27.10
CA GLN A 381 5.85 -7.21 26.96
C GLN A 381 5.74 -8.36 25.99
N SER A 382 4.77 -9.23 26.24
CA SER A 382 4.49 -10.34 25.36
C SER A 382 2.99 -10.51 25.26
N ALA A 383 2.48 -10.39 24.04
CA ALA A 383 1.13 -10.74 23.69
C ALA A 383 1.13 -11.92 22.71
N GLY A 384 -0.06 -12.47 22.46
CA GLY A 384 -0.22 -13.53 21.46
C GLY A 384 0.09 -13.09 20.03
N SER A 385 -0.26 -13.97 19.11
CA SER A 385 -0.22 -13.70 17.67
C SER A 385 -1.61 -13.84 17.07
N TYR A 386 -1.82 -13.24 15.91
CA TYR A 386 -3.04 -13.44 15.13
C TYR A 386 -2.73 -13.49 13.64
N THR A 387 -3.63 -14.11 12.91
CA THR A 387 -3.58 -14.17 11.45
C THR A 387 -4.63 -13.24 10.87
N GLN A 388 -4.23 -12.45 9.88
CA GLN A 388 -5.10 -11.63 9.05
C GLN A 388 -5.09 -12.18 7.64
N ASN A 389 -6.27 -12.52 7.14
CA ASN A 389 -6.46 -12.98 5.77
C ASN A 389 -6.93 -11.83 4.88
N LEU A 390 -6.58 -11.94 3.62
CA LEU A 390 -7.02 -11.12 2.51
C LEU A 390 -7.56 -12.11 1.48
N ASP A 391 -8.88 -12.11 1.35
CA ASP A 391 -9.61 -12.98 0.45
C ASP A 391 -10.40 -12.10 -0.52
N SER A 392 -10.02 -12.16 -1.79
CA SER A 392 -10.68 -11.50 -2.91
C SER A 392 -10.80 -12.47 -4.09
N ALA A 393 -11.45 -12.06 -5.17
CA ALA A 393 -11.56 -12.87 -6.38
C ALA A 393 -10.20 -13.14 -7.05
N SER A 394 -9.24 -12.23 -6.89
CA SER A 394 -7.90 -12.31 -7.47
C SER A 394 -6.80 -12.64 -6.45
N ALA A 395 -7.07 -12.65 -5.15
CA ALA A 395 -6.02 -12.74 -4.15
C ALA A 395 -6.47 -13.50 -2.90
N GLN A 396 -5.67 -14.49 -2.48
CA GLN A 396 -5.83 -15.26 -1.25
C GLN A 396 -4.50 -15.24 -0.50
N TYR A 397 -4.31 -14.19 0.31
CA TYR A 397 -3.09 -14.00 1.08
C TYR A 397 -3.36 -14.00 2.58
N SER A 398 -2.37 -14.42 3.34
CA SER A 398 -2.42 -14.46 4.78
C SER A 398 -1.15 -13.88 5.38
N THR A 399 -1.32 -13.08 6.43
CA THR A 399 -0.22 -12.59 7.26
C THR A 399 -0.43 -12.94 8.71
N LYS A 400 0.61 -13.49 9.35
CA LYS A 400 0.65 -13.66 10.80
C LYS A 400 1.43 -12.52 11.42
N ILE A 401 0.83 -11.88 12.41
CA ILE A 401 1.40 -10.78 13.20
C ILE A 401 1.58 -11.28 14.62
N ASP A 402 2.83 -11.29 15.09
CA ASP A 402 3.22 -11.82 16.39
C ASP A 402 3.81 -10.70 17.26
N LEU A 403 3.13 -10.43 18.38
CA LEU A 403 3.50 -9.41 19.38
C LEU A 403 4.13 -10.04 20.63
N SER A 404 4.66 -11.27 20.52
CA SER A 404 5.36 -11.93 21.60
C SER A 404 6.79 -11.40 21.78
N LYS A 405 7.28 -11.46 23.02
CA LYS A 405 8.68 -11.18 23.39
C LYS A 405 9.20 -9.83 22.88
N GLN A 406 8.39 -8.78 23.01
CA GLN A 406 8.79 -7.44 22.63
C GLN A 406 9.60 -6.79 23.76
N ASN A 407 10.76 -6.24 23.42
CA ASN A 407 11.69 -5.62 24.35
C ASN A 407 11.90 -4.16 23.99
N GLY A 408 12.09 -3.31 24.99
CA GLY A 408 12.21 -1.89 24.76
C GLY A 408 12.81 -1.10 25.90
N LEU A 409 12.93 0.20 25.66
CA LEU A 409 13.33 1.20 26.62
C LEU A 409 12.23 2.25 26.74
N ARG A 410 12.05 2.82 27.93
CA ARG A 410 11.14 3.95 28.16
C ARG A 410 11.80 5.00 29.02
N ALA A 411 11.41 6.25 28.83
CA ALA A 411 11.85 7.36 29.66
C ALA A 411 10.79 8.46 29.68
N GLY A 412 10.74 9.22 30.77
CA GLY A 412 9.75 10.28 30.91
C GLY A 412 9.77 10.99 32.26
N LEU A 413 8.64 11.58 32.57
CA LEU A 413 8.38 12.36 33.78
C LEU A 413 7.46 11.60 34.73
N SER A 414 7.72 11.74 36.01
CA SER A 414 6.86 11.27 37.10
C SER A 414 6.37 12.45 37.93
N ILE A 415 5.08 12.50 38.25
CA ILE A 415 4.46 13.54 39.05
C ILE A 415 3.66 12.89 40.18
N ARG A 416 3.90 13.27 41.44
CA ARG A 416 3.21 12.78 42.64
C ARG A 416 2.15 13.78 43.11
N PHE A 417 0.98 13.26 43.50
CA PHE A 417 -0.19 14.01 43.98
C PHE A 417 -0.79 13.43 45.25
#